data_AF-A0A6A6ZAR6-F1
#
_entry.id   AF-A0A6A6ZAR6-F1
#
_cell.length_a   1.000
_cell.length_b   1.000
_cell.length_c   1.000
_cell.angle_alpha   90.00
_cell.angle_beta   90.00
_cell.angle_gamma   90.00
#
_symmetry.space_group_name_H-M   'P 1'
#
loop_
_entity.id
_entity.type
_entity.pdbx_description
1 polymer ?
#
loop_
_entity_poly.entity_id
_entity_poly.type
_entity_poly.pdbx_seq_one_letter_code
_entity_poly.pdbx_strand_id
1 'polypeptide(L)'
;MMMSIAHGSNDVANAVGPWVASYNTYTSGKVTSKADTPIWILVIASLLLNLGFWIYGFNVMRSLGNKITQVSPTRGFAMELGAAITVLLASRLGLPVSTTQCLTGATVGVALCNLDVRAVN
;
A
#
# COMPACT_ATOMS: atom_id res chain seq x y z
N MET A 1 10.56 6.82 -1.09
CA MET A 1 11.14 5.43 -1.02
C MET A 1 10.58 4.60 0.14
N MET A 2 10.54 5.11 1.38
CA MET A 2 10.01 4.36 2.54
C MET A 2 8.58 3.86 2.31
N MET A 3 7.70 4.72 1.77
CA MET A 3 6.32 4.34 1.46
C MET A 3 6.22 3.20 0.45
N SER A 4 7.15 3.11 -0.51
CA SER A 4 7.14 2.03 -1.52
C SER A 4 7.41 0.65 -0.90
N ILE A 5 8.35 0.58 0.06
CA ILE A 5 8.65 -0.66 0.79
C ILE A 5 7.46 -1.05 1.69
N ALA A 6 6.89 -0.07 2.40
CA ALA A 6 5.74 -0.29 3.27
C ALA A 6 4.52 -0.78 2.48
N HIS A 7 4.27 -0.15 1.32
CA HIS A 7 3.20 -0.51 0.40
C HIS A 7 3.36 -1.92 -0.15
N GLY A 8 4.54 -2.26 -0.68
CA GLY A 8 4.81 -3.61 -1.20
C GLY A 8 4.62 -4.68 -0.13
N SER A 9 5.05 -4.42 1.10
CA SER A 9 4.95 -5.38 2.21
C SER A 9 3.49 -5.68 2.61
N ASN A 10 2.61 -4.69 2.51
CA ASN A 10 1.18 -4.83 2.83
C ASN A 10 0.38 -5.40 1.64
N ASP A 11 0.58 -4.83 0.46
CA ASP A 11 -0.25 -5.13 -0.72
C ASP A 11 0.03 -6.49 -1.35
N VAL A 12 1.25 -7.04 -1.19
CA VAL A 12 1.56 -8.42 -1.62
C VAL A 12 0.68 -9.43 -0.88
N ALA A 13 0.34 -9.18 0.39
CA ALA A 13 -0.51 -10.09 1.17
C ALA A 13 -1.93 -10.21 0.59
N ASN A 14 -2.46 -9.15 -0.02
CA ASN A 14 -3.80 -9.14 -0.62
C ASN A 14 -3.92 -10.10 -1.80
N ALA A 15 -2.87 -10.23 -2.62
CA ALA A 15 -2.84 -11.14 -3.76
C ALA A 15 -2.40 -12.55 -3.35
N VAL A 16 -1.44 -12.66 -2.43
CA VAL A 16 -0.84 -13.93 -2.05
C VAL A 16 -1.73 -14.74 -1.10
N GLY A 17 -2.48 -14.10 -0.20
CA GLY A 17 -3.35 -14.78 0.75
C GLY A 17 -4.34 -15.76 0.10
N PRO A 18 -5.17 -15.33 -0.87
CA PRO A 18 -6.09 -16.20 -1.58
C PRO A 18 -5.37 -17.28 -2.42
N TRP A 19 -4.22 -16.95 -3.02
CA TRP A 19 -3.45 -17.88 -3.84
C TRP A 19 -2.84 -19.01 -3.00
N VAL A 20 -2.24 -18.68 -1.86
CA VAL A 20 -1.68 -19.66 -0.93
C VAL A 20 -2.78 -20.53 -0.33
N ALA A 21 -3.93 -19.95 0.01
CA ALA A 21 -5.07 -20.70 0.52
C ALA A 21 -5.59 -21.74 -0.49
N SER A 22 -5.70 -21.37 -1.77
CA SER A 22 -6.13 -22.32 -2.81
C SER A 22 -5.09 -23.39 -3.11
N TYR A 23 -3.81 -23.01 -3.20
CA TYR A 23 -2.70 -23.95 -3.42
C TYR A 23 -2.59 -24.98 -2.28
N ASN A 24 -2.64 -24.54 -1.02
CA ASN A 24 -2.54 -25.45 0.13
C ASN A 24 -3.79 -26.33 0.29
N THR A 25 -4.98 -25.82 -0.06
CA THR A 25 -6.20 -26.64 -0.07
C THR A 25 -6.13 -27.72 -1.14
N TYR A 26 -5.59 -27.39 -2.33
CA TYR A 26 -5.40 -28.35 -3.42
C TYR A 26 -4.40 -29.46 -3.06
N THR A 27 -3.29 -29.13 -2.40
CA THR A 27 -2.26 -30.11 -2.04
C THR A 27 -2.61 -30.93 -0.81
N SER A 28 -3.22 -30.30 0.20
CA SER A 28 -3.42 -30.91 1.53
C SER A 28 -4.83 -31.48 1.71
N GLY A 29 -5.78 -31.11 0.86
CA GLY A 29 -7.19 -31.52 0.96
C GLY A 29 -7.92 -31.00 2.21
N LYS A 30 -7.32 -30.09 2.99
CA LYS A 30 -7.87 -29.53 4.22
C LYS A 30 -7.72 -28.01 4.22
N VAL A 31 -8.75 -27.33 4.72
CA VAL A 31 -8.72 -25.88 4.93
C VAL A 31 -8.08 -25.60 6.29
N THR A 32 -6.77 -25.35 6.29
CA THR A 32 -6.03 -24.97 7.50
C THR A 32 -6.00 -23.45 7.63
N SER A 33 -6.28 -22.92 8.83
CA SER A 33 -6.24 -21.48 9.13
C SER A 33 -4.84 -20.86 9.13
N LYS A 34 -3.80 -21.70 9.29
CA LYS A 34 -2.39 -21.35 9.13
C LYS A 34 -1.82 -22.05 7.91
N ALA A 35 -1.53 -21.25 6.89
CA ALA A 35 -0.99 -21.71 5.64
C ALA A 35 0.45 -21.18 5.51
N ASP A 36 1.43 -22.09 5.50
CA ASP A 36 2.80 -21.70 5.20
C ASP A 36 2.84 -21.17 3.76
N THR A 37 3.50 -20.04 3.59
CA THR A 37 3.56 -19.33 2.30
C THR A 37 4.86 -19.68 1.58
N PRO A 38 4.81 -20.40 0.45
CA PRO A 38 6.00 -20.69 -0.33
C PRO A 38 6.65 -19.41 -0.87
N ILE A 39 7.97 -19.30 -0.75
CA ILE A 39 8.74 -18.11 -1.17
C ILE A 39 8.56 -17.82 -2.67
N TRP A 40 8.43 -18.85 -3.51
CA TRP A 40 8.26 -18.67 -4.95
C TRP A 40 6.96 -17.95 -5.32
N ILE A 41 5.88 -18.15 -4.55
CA ILE A 41 4.60 -17.44 -4.75
C ILE A 41 4.78 -15.94 -4.47
N LEU A 42 5.50 -15.61 -3.39
CA LEU A 42 5.81 -14.22 -3.03
C LEU A 42 6.63 -13.53 -4.13
N VAL A 43 7.60 -14.22 -4.70
CA VAL A 43 8.44 -13.68 -5.79
C VAL A 43 7.61 -13.40 -7.03
N ILE A 44 6.78 -14.35 -7.47
CA ILE A 44 5.94 -14.16 -8.67
C ILE A 44 4.92 -13.04 -8.44
N ALA A 45 4.24 -13.04 -7.30
CA ALA A 45 3.27 -11.99 -6.97
C ALA A 45 3.92 -10.60 -6.96
N SER A 46 5.12 -10.48 -6.39
CA SER A 46 5.86 -9.22 -6.34
C SER A 46 6.29 -8.75 -7.74
N LEU A 47 6.71 -9.66 -8.63
CA LEU A 47 7.06 -9.31 -10.01
C LEU A 47 5.83 -8.82 -10.80
N LEU A 48 4.69 -9.52 -10.67
CA LEU A 48 3.45 -9.13 -11.34
C LEU A 48 2.91 -7.78 -10.83
N LEU A 49 3.00 -7.53 -9.53
CA LEU A 49 2.62 -6.24 -8.93
C LEU A 49 3.46 -5.10 -9.50
N ASN A 50 4.79 -5.26 -9.56
CA ASN A 50 5.69 -4.27 -10.16
C ASN A 50 5.39 -4.04 -11.64
N LEU A 51 5.13 -5.11 -12.40
CA LEU A 51 4.78 -5.00 -13.82
C LEU A 51 3.47 -4.23 -14.03
N GLY A 52 2.43 -4.54 -13.25
CA GLY A 52 1.16 -3.82 -13.28
C GLY A 52 1.33 -2.33 -12.93
N PHE A 53 2.16 -2.03 -11.93
CA PHE A 53 2.48 -0.66 -11.55
C PHE A 53 3.21 0.09 -12.69
N TRP A 54 4.14 -0.54 -13.38
CA TRP A 54 4.82 0.08 -14.53
C TRP A 54 3.87 0.38 -15.70
N ILE A 55 2.92 -0.53 -15.97
CA ILE A 55 2.01 -0.38 -17.11
C ILE A 55 0.93 0.68 -16.85
N TYR A 56 0.38 0.75 -15.63
CA TYR A 56 -0.82 1.58 -15.37
C TYR A 56 -0.72 2.51 -14.15
N GLY A 57 0.36 2.44 -13.36
CA GLY A 57 0.51 3.23 -12.14
C GLY A 57 0.51 4.76 -12.38
N PHE A 58 0.90 5.21 -13.57
CA PHE A 58 0.95 6.63 -13.91
C PHE A 58 -0.41 7.34 -13.85
N ASN A 59 -1.51 6.64 -14.16
CA ASN A 59 -2.86 7.23 -14.08
C ASN A 59 -3.25 7.57 -12.63
N VAL A 60 -2.89 6.70 -11.70
CA VAL A 60 -3.13 6.90 -10.25
C VAL A 60 -2.22 8.01 -9.72
N MET A 61 -0.93 7.97 -10.06
CA MET A 61 0.03 9.02 -9.66
C MET A 61 -0.40 10.40 -10.13
N ARG A 62 -0.88 10.54 -11.37
CA ARG A 62 -1.39 11.81 -11.90
C ARG A 62 -2.62 12.32 -11.17
N SER A 63 -3.51 11.41 -10.76
CA SER A 63 -4.73 11.78 -10.03
C SER A 63 -4.41 12.22 -8.60
N LEU A 64 -3.52 11.51 -7.91
CA LEU A 64 -3.17 11.81 -6.53
C LEU A 64 -2.31 13.08 -6.40
N GLY A 65 -1.38 13.29 -7.34
CA GLY A 65 -0.45 14.42 -7.29
C GLY A 65 -1.07 15.77 -7.62
N ASN A 66 -2.05 15.83 -8.51
CA ASN A 66 -2.57 17.10 -9.03
C ASN A 66 -3.97 17.48 -8.52
N LYS A 67 -4.75 16.53 -7.97
CA LYS A 67 -6.17 16.76 -7.67
C LYS A 67 -6.51 16.95 -6.19
N ILE A 68 -5.57 16.80 -5.25
CA ILE A 68 -5.89 16.84 -3.81
C ILE A 68 -5.40 18.15 -3.15
N THR A 69 -4.12 18.48 -3.27
CA THR A 69 -3.54 19.72 -2.72
C THR A 69 -2.26 20.07 -3.48
N GLN A 70 -1.86 21.33 -3.46
CA GLN A 70 -0.53 21.73 -3.95
C GLN A 70 0.56 21.23 -2.99
N VAL A 71 1.47 20.41 -3.54
CA VAL A 71 2.52 19.73 -2.78
C VAL A 71 3.87 20.40 -3.06
N SER A 72 4.47 20.99 -2.03
CA SER A 72 5.90 21.34 -2.06
C SER A 72 6.74 20.10 -1.69
N PRO A 73 8.03 20.03 -2.06
CA PRO A 73 8.88 18.87 -1.74
C PRO A 73 8.92 18.52 -0.24
N THR A 74 8.93 19.52 0.63
CA THR A 74 8.91 19.33 2.09
C THR A 74 7.58 18.77 2.60
N ARG A 75 6.46 19.23 2.06
CA ARG A 75 5.12 18.67 2.35
C ARG A 75 5.00 17.23 1.81
N GLY A 76 5.55 17.00 0.61
CA GLY A 76 5.72 15.69 -0.02
C GLY A 76 6.36 14.67 0.92
N PHE A 77 7.52 15.04 1.44
CA PHE A 77 8.26 14.19 2.38
C PHE A 77 7.48 13.90 3.66
N ALA A 78 6.85 14.93 4.26
CA ALA A 78 6.05 14.75 5.48
C ALA A 78 4.85 13.81 5.26
N MET A 79 4.15 13.92 4.12
CA MET A 79 3.04 13.03 3.77
C MET A 79 3.51 11.59 3.58
N GLU A 80 4.59 11.37 2.81
CA GLU A 80 5.14 10.02 2.59
C GLU A 80 5.61 9.39 3.91
N LEU A 81 6.26 10.16 4.77
CA LEU A 81 6.75 9.67 6.07
C LEU A 81 5.60 9.29 6.99
N GLY A 82 4.58 10.14 7.11
CA GLY A 82 3.39 9.85 7.93
C GLY A 82 2.66 8.60 7.45
N ALA A 83 2.40 8.51 6.14
CA ALA A 83 1.75 7.33 5.56
C ALA A 83 2.60 6.06 5.74
N ALA A 84 3.92 6.14 5.52
CA ALA A 84 4.82 5.00 5.67
C ALA A 84 4.85 4.48 7.11
N ILE A 85 4.91 5.36 8.11
CA ILE A 85 4.88 4.97 9.53
C ILE A 85 3.58 4.24 9.85
N THR A 86 2.43 4.78 9.43
CA THR A 86 1.13 4.15 9.68
C THR A 86 1.05 2.76 9.06
N VAL A 87 1.45 2.63 7.79
CA VAL A 87 1.41 1.34 7.08
C VAL A 87 2.41 0.35 7.68
N LEU A 88 3.63 0.77 8.02
CA LEU A 88 4.61 -0.12 8.64
C LEU A 88 4.15 -0.64 10.01
N LEU A 89 3.56 0.22 10.84
CA LEU A 89 2.99 -0.18 12.13
C LEU A 89 1.85 -1.18 11.95
N ALA A 90 0.92 -0.92 11.02
CA ALA A 90 -0.17 -1.83 10.71
C ALA A 90 0.32 -3.18 10.19
N SER A 91 1.28 -3.19 9.26
CA SER A 91 1.91 -4.40 8.74
C SER A 91 2.61 -5.20 9.83
N ARG A 92 3.26 -4.54 10.81
CA ARG A 92 3.87 -5.22 11.97
C ARG A 92 2.83 -5.86 12.89
N LEU A 93 1.64 -5.29 12.97
CA LEU A 93 0.50 -5.84 13.72
C LEU A 93 -0.28 -6.90 12.92
N GLY A 94 0.08 -7.16 11.67
CA GLY A 94 -0.65 -8.09 10.79
C GLY A 94 -2.03 -7.60 10.37
N LEU A 95 -2.28 -6.29 10.48
CA LEU A 95 -3.56 -5.69 10.13
C LEU A 95 -3.55 -5.25 8.66
N PRO A 96 -4.46 -5.78 7.81
CA PRO A 96 -4.58 -5.31 6.44
C PRO A 96 -5.16 -3.90 6.44
N VAL A 97 -4.40 -2.93 5.95
CA VAL A 97 -4.82 -1.52 5.87
C VAL A 97 -4.78 -1.01 4.43
N SER A 98 -5.66 -0.05 4.11
CA SER A 98 -5.63 0.61 2.81
C SER A 98 -4.52 1.66 2.76
N THR A 99 -3.48 1.39 1.98
CA THR A 99 -2.37 2.32 1.75
C THR A 99 -2.83 3.62 1.08
N THR A 100 -3.85 3.56 0.23
CA THR A 100 -4.49 4.74 -0.37
C THR A 100 -5.12 5.63 0.70
N GLN A 101 -5.86 5.07 1.66
CA GLN A 101 -6.45 5.84 2.75
C GLN A 101 -5.40 6.43 3.69
N CYS A 102 -4.33 5.68 3.99
CA CYS A 102 -3.21 6.20 4.77
C CYS A 102 -2.55 7.40 4.08
N LEU A 103 -2.34 7.33 2.77
CA LEU A 103 -1.72 8.41 2.00
C LEU A 103 -2.66 9.61 1.86
N THR A 104 -3.93 9.41 1.50
CA THR A 104 -4.92 10.49 1.43
C THR A 104 -5.12 11.16 2.79
N GLY A 105 -5.17 10.39 3.88
CA GLY A 105 -5.25 10.93 5.25
C GLY A 105 -4.03 11.76 5.63
N ALA A 106 -2.81 11.28 5.30
CA ALA A 106 -1.58 12.04 5.50
C ALA A 106 -1.57 13.34 4.67
N THR A 107 -2.07 13.29 3.43
CA THR A 107 -2.21 14.46 2.56
C THR A 107 -3.18 15.49 3.13
N VAL A 108 -4.36 15.07 3.59
CA VAL A 108 -5.33 15.95 4.25
C VAL A 108 -4.76 16.54 5.54
N GLY A 109 -4.05 15.74 6.34
CA GLY A 109 -3.40 16.21 7.57
C GLY A 109 -2.38 17.33 7.31
N VAL A 110 -1.50 17.15 6.33
CA VAL A 110 -0.50 18.17 5.93
C VAL A 110 -1.15 19.38 5.26
N ALA A 111 -2.28 19.20 4.56
CA ALA A 111 -3.05 20.30 3.99
C ALA A 111 -3.65 21.19 5.08
N LEU A 112 -4.28 20.59 6.10
CA LEU A 112 -4.93 21.28 7.21
C LEU A 112 -3.96 21.96 8.18
N CYS A 113 -2.67 21.62 8.18
CA CYS A 113 -1.66 22.38 8.94
C CYS A 113 -1.58 23.87 8.55
N ASN A 114 -2.09 24.24 7.37
CA ASN A 114 -2.22 25.64 6.96
C ASN A 114 -3.44 26.36 7.58
N LEU A 115 -4.22 25.69 8.44
CA LEU A 115 -5.46 26.18 9.07
C LEU A 115 -6.53 26.63 8.08
N ASP A 116 -6.42 26.22 6.81
CA ASP A 116 -7.38 26.52 5.76
C ASP A 116 -8.00 25.23 5.23
N VAL A 117 -9.31 25.08 5.41
CA VAL A 117 -10.08 23.93 4.89
C VAL A 117 -10.19 23.94 3.37
N ARG A 118 -9.96 25.09 2.72
CA ARG A 118 -9.91 25.23 1.25
C ARG A 118 -8.60 24.73 0.65
N ALA A 119 -7.63 24.35 1.49
CA ALA A 119 -6.37 23.76 1.04
C ALA A 119 -6.53 22.33 0.49
N VAL A 120 -7.68 21.68 0.76
CA VAL A 120 -8.06 20.37 0.22
C VAL A 120 -9.13 20.58 -0.85
N ASN A 121 -8.92 19.99 -2.03
CA ASN A 121 -9.86 20.00 -3.15
C ASN A 121 -10.88 18.86 -3.07
#